data_AF-A0A920FKZ2-F1
#
_entry.id   AF-A0A920FKZ2-F1
#
_cell.length_a   1.000
_cell.length_b   1.000
_cell.length_c   1.000
_cell.angle_alpha   90.00
_cell.angle_beta   90.00
_cell.angle_gamma   90.00
#
_symmetry.space_group_name_H-M   'P 1'
#
loop_
_entity.id
_entity.type
_entity.pdbx_description
1 polymer ?
#
loop_
_entity_poly.entity_id
_entity_poly.type
_entity_poly.pdbx_seq_one_letter_code
_entity_poly.pdbx_strand_id
1 'polypeptide(L)' 'MAVGNYRVNFPKDASVSFGEMFIELFGNHYWGKNPRGIIYRASETKGRTKTPIFSYLQDYLKGKGLNIF' A
#
# COMPACT_ATOMS: atom_id res chain seq x y z
N MET A 1 -21.80 17.48 -1.63
CA MET A 1 -20.36 17.52 -1.96
C MET A 1 -19.72 16.27 -1.37
N ALA A 2 -19.34 15.29 -2.19
CA ALA A 2 -18.64 14.09 -1.70
C ALA A 2 -17.20 14.49 -1.39
N VAL A 3 -16.96 14.87 -0.14
CA VAL A 3 -15.63 15.18 0.38
C VAL A 3 -14.85 13.87 0.39
N GLY A 4 -14.03 13.66 -0.65
CA GLY A 4 -13.36 12.39 -0.95
C GLY A 4 -12.40 11.87 0.13
N ASN A 5 -12.19 12.64 1.19
CA ASN A 5 -11.35 12.33 2.33
C ASN A 5 -12.17 12.36 3.64
N TYR A 6 -13.32 11.68 3.69
CA TYR A 6 -14.20 11.66 4.88
C TYR A 6 -13.48 11.33 6.20
N ARG A 7 -12.40 10.51 6.16
CA ARG A 7 -11.54 10.23 7.32
C ARG A 7 -10.90 11.47 7.96
N VAL A 8 -10.72 12.54 7.20
CA VAL A 8 -10.04 13.77 7.64
C VAL A 8 -10.99 14.73 8.36
N ASN A 9 -12.30 14.44 8.34
CA ASN A 9 -13.28 15.14 9.16
C ASN A 9 -13.14 14.78 10.66
N PHE A 10 -12.50 13.65 10.98
CA PHE A 10 -12.17 13.20 12.34
C PHE A 10 -10.74 12.67 12.39
N PRO A 11 -9.72 13.56 12.26
CA PRO A 11 -8.35 13.14 12.00
C PRO A 11 -7.75 12.33 13.15
N LYS A 12 -8.12 12.63 14.40
CA LYS A 12 -7.67 11.88 15.58
C LYS A 12 -8.22 10.46 15.56
N ASP A 13 -9.53 10.29 15.42
CA ASP A 13 -10.19 8.99 15.48
C ASP A 13 -9.78 8.10 14.31
N ALA A 14 -9.65 8.68 13.11
CA ALA A 14 -9.14 7.97 11.94
C ALA A 14 -7.68 7.51 12.14
N SER A 15 -6.84 8.31 12.77
CA SER A 15 -5.43 7.95 13.03
C SER A 15 -5.32 6.85 14.09
N VAL A 16 -6.10 6.92 15.17
CA VAL A 16 -6.14 5.90 16.22
C VAL A 16 -6.63 4.57 15.65
N SER A 17 -7.78 4.59 14.96
CA SER A 17 -8.36 3.38 14.35
C SER A 17 -7.41 2.75 13.31
N PHE A 18 -6.72 3.56 12.50
CA PHE A 18 -5.69 3.05 11.58
C PHE A 18 -4.53 2.39 12.33
N GLY A 19 -4.04 3.02 13.41
CA GLY A 19 -2.94 2.48 14.22
C GLY A 19 -3.27 1.15 14.88
N GLU A 20 -4.47 1.03 15.47
CA GLU A 20 -4.96 -0.21 16.07
C GLU A 20 -5.04 -1.34 15.03
N MET A 21 -5.69 -1.07 13.88
CA MET A 21 -5.78 -2.04 12.78
C MET A 21 -4.41 -2.44 12.24
N PHE A 22 -3.47 -1.49 12.13
CA PHE A 22 -2.13 -1.76 11.64
C PHE A 22 -1.39 -2.72 12.58
N ILE A 23 -1.44 -2.50 13.89
CA ILE A 23 -0.79 -3.38 14.86
C ILE A 23 -1.42 -4.78 14.83
N GLU A 24 -2.74 -4.87 14.84
CA GLU A 24 -3.47 -6.14 14.86
C GLU A 24 -3.21 -6.99 13.61
N LEU A 25 -3.33 -6.36 12.43
CA LEU A 25 -3.26 -7.07 11.16
C LEU A 25 -1.83 -7.22 10.64
N PHE A 26 -0.98 -6.21 10.80
CA PHE A 26 0.38 -6.21 10.24
C PHE A 26 1.43 -6.67 11.26
N GLY A 27 1.33 -6.23 12.51
CA GLY A 27 2.33 -6.51 13.54
C GLY A 27 2.60 -8.01 13.70
N ASN A 28 1.52 -8.80 13.82
CA ASN A 28 1.61 -10.26 13.96
C ASN A 28 2.34 -10.94 12.78
N HIS A 29 2.17 -10.43 11.56
CA HIS A 29 2.82 -10.97 10.37
C HIS A 29 4.24 -10.44 10.13
N TYR A 30 4.57 -9.28 10.70
CA TYR A 30 5.88 -8.66 10.58
C TYR A 30 6.92 -9.32 11.49
N TRP A 31 6.58 -9.54 12.77
CA TRP A 31 7.49 -10.17 13.75
C TRP A 31 7.37 -11.70 13.82
N GLY A 32 6.27 -12.25 13.30
CA GLY A 32 5.98 -13.69 13.34
C GLY A 32 6.14 -14.38 11.98
N LYS A 33 5.33 -15.43 11.78
CA LYS A 33 5.22 -16.10 10.48
C LYS A 33 4.32 -15.27 9.56
N ASN A 34 4.69 -15.20 8.28
CA ASN A 34 3.90 -14.54 7.23
C ASN A 34 3.29 -15.56 6.24
N PRO A 35 2.36 -16.43 6.68
CA PRO A 35 1.79 -17.47 5.83
C PRO A 35 0.95 -16.91 4.68
N ARG A 36 0.48 -15.67 4.79
CA ARG A 36 -0.35 -15.00 3.78
C ARG A 36 0.47 -14.13 2.81
N GLY A 37 1.80 -14.09 2.95
CA GLY A 37 2.66 -13.27 2.10
C GLY A 37 2.34 -11.77 2.17
N ILE A 38 1.78 -11.28 3.27
CA ILE A 38 1.31 -9.89 3.43
C ILE A 38 2.44 -8.89 3.22
N ILE A 39 3.62 -9.14 3.80
CA ILE A 39 4.79 -8.29 3.60
C ILE A 39 5.14 -8.16 2.12
N TYR A 40 5.15 -9.26 1.36
CA TYR A 40 5.48 -9.23 -0.07
C TYR A 40 4.42 -8.46 -0.88
N ARG A 41 3.12 -8.66 -0.59
CA ARG A 41 2.04 -7.95 -1.27
C ARG A 41 2.00 -6.46 -0.97
N ALA A 42 2.33 -6.08 0.27
CA ALA A 42 2.39 -4.69 0.70
C ALA A 42 3.70 -3.98 0.29
N SER A 43 4.74 -4.73 -0.11
CA SER A 43 6.03 -4.16 -0.51
C SER A 43 6.00 -3.75 -1.98
N GLU A 44 5.96 -2.45 -2.23
CA GLU A 44 6.06 -1.90 -3.59
C GLU A 44 7.48 -2.02 -4.16
N THR A 45 8.50 -1.86 -3.30
CA THR A 45 9.91 -1.92 -3.68
C THR A 45 10.72 -2.79 -2.74
N LYS A 46 11.79 -3.39 -3.26
CA LYS A 46 12.80 -4.15 -2.52
C LYS A 46 14.17 -3.91 -3.13
N GLY A 47 15.16 -3.54 -2.32
CA GLY A 47 16.54 -3.35 -2.80
C GLY A 47 16.66 -2.38 -3.96
N ARG A 48 15.97 -1.23 -3.89
CA ARG A 48 15.91 -0.17 -4.93
C ARG A 48 15.15 -0.55 -6.21
N THR A 49 14.57 -1.74 -6.30
CA THR A 49 13.80 -2.19 -7.47
C THR A 49 12.33 -2.39 -7.11
N LYS A 50 11.43 -2.23 -8.08
CA LYS A 50 10.01 -2.56 -7.89
C LYS A 50 9.85 -4.07 -7.73
N THR A 51 8.95 -4.51 -6.86
CA THR A 51 8.62 -5.94 -6.80
C THR A 51 7.89 -6.36 -8.08
N PRO A 52 7.88 -7.67 -8.43
CA PRO A 52 7.24 -8.15 -9.65
C PRO A 52 5.79 -7.68 -9.85
N ILE A 53 5.02 -7.58 -8.76
CA ILE A 53 3.62 -7.11 -8.79
C ILE A 53 3.52 -5.66 -9.32
N PHE A 54 4.49 -4.82 -8.99
CA PHE A 54 4.50 -3.40 -9.38
C PHE A 54 5.39 -3.12 -10.59
N SER A 55 5.93 -4.15 -11.24
CA SER A 55 6.80 -4.00 -12.43
C SER A 55 6.12 -3.24 -13.57
N TYR A 56 4.80 -3.39 -13.74
CA TYR A 56 4.02 -2.70 -14.77
C TYR A 56 4.09 -1.16 -14.68
N LEU A 57 4.33 -0.61 -13.49
CA LEU A 57 4.49 0.84 -13.30
C LEU A 57 5.79 1.37 -13.91
N GLN A 58 6.73 0.50 -14.28
CA GLN A 58 7.98 0.93 -14.89
C GLN A 58 7.76 1.53 -16.29
N ASP A 59 6.74 1.06 -17.02
CA ASP A 59 6.40 1.62 -18.33
C ASP A 59 5.73 2.99 -18.19
N TYR A 60 4.87 3.16 -17.19
CA TYR A 60 4.33 4.48 -16.82
C TYR A 60 5.45 5.50 -16.52
N LEU A 61 6.44 5.12 -15.70
CA LEU A 61 7.59 5.99 -15.39
C LEU A 61 8.43 6.35 -16.62
N LYS A 62 8.52 5.44 -17.60
CA LYS A 62 9.25 5.67 -18.85
C LYS A 62 8.47 6.51 -19.86
N GLY A 63 7.28 7.01 -19.48
CA GLY A 63 6.39 7.71 -20.40
C GLY A 63 5.85 6.81 -21.51
N LYS A 64 5.96 5.48 -21.36
CA LYS A 64 5.35 4.51 -22.27
C LYS A 64 3.89 4.34 -21.89
N GLY A 65 3.10 5.39 -22.10
CA GLY A 65 1.66 5.25 -22.13
C GLY A 65 1.28 4.28 -23.24
N LEU A 66 0.27 3.43 -23.02
CA LEU A 66 -0.40 2.73 -24.10
C LEU A 66 -0.73 3.78 -25.17
N ASN A 67 -0.16 3.64 -26.38
CA ASN A 67 -0.67 4.33 -27.56
C ASN A 67 -2.07 3.76 -27.80
N ILE A 68 -3.06 4.35 -27.17
CA ILE A 68 -4.49 4.10 -27.40
C ILE A 68 -5.08 5.16 -28.34
N PHE A 69 -4.23 5.93 -29.02
CA PHE A 69 -4.56 6.78 -30.16
C PHE A 69 -3.46 6.65 -31.22
#